data_AF-A0A2Z3J681-F1
#
_entry.id   AF-A0A2Z3J681-F1
#
_cell.length_a   1.000
_cell.length_b   1.000
_cell.length_c   1.000
_cell.angle_alpha   90.00
_cell.angle_beta   90.00
_cell.angle_gamma   90.00
#
_symmetry.space_group_name_H-M   'P 1'
#
loop_
_entity.id
_entity.type
_entity.pdbx_description
1 polymer ?
#
loop_
_entity_poly.entity_id
_entity_poly.type
_entity_poly.pdbx_seq_one_letter_code
_entity_poly.pdbx_strand_id
1 'polypeptide(L)' 'MSGLELQRMMHAQASDPPIVFLTASGRADDARQAWAGGAAAFLHKPVDPDQLLDQIARVTAGY' A
#
# COMPACT_ATOMS: atom_id res chain seq x y z
N MET A 1 -16.12 2.12 0.63
CA MET A 1 -14.97 1.59 -0.13
C MET A 1 -13.75 1.64 0.76
N SER A 2 -13.10 0.50 0.95
CA SER A 2 -11.85 0.29 1.68
C SER A 2 -10.65 0.39 0.73
N GLY A 3 -9.44 0.58 1.27
CA GLY A 3 -8.22 0.58 0.46
C GLY A 3 -8.00 -0.73 -0.30
N LEU A 4 -8.38 -1.87 0.30
CA LEU A 4 -8.29 -3.20 -0.33
C LEU A 4 -9.28 -3.38 -1.48
N GLU A 5 -10.46 -2.75 -1.42
CA GLU A 5 -11.40 -2.74 -2.55
C GLU A 5 -10.87 -1.87 -3.69
N LEU A 6 -10.31 -0.71 -3.37
CA LEU A 6 -9.71 0.19 -4.36
C LEU A 6 -8.54 -0.49 -5.10
N GLN A 7 -7.62 -1.12 -4.37
CA GLN A 7 -6.50 -1.88 -4.96
C GLN A 7 -6.99 -2.93 -5.97
N ARG A 8 -8.01 -3.73 -5.58
CA ARG A 8 -8.60 -4.74 -6.48
C ARG A 8 -9.21 -4.13 -7.74
N MET A 9 -9.87 -2.98 -7.61
CA MET A 9 -10.44 -2.26 -8.76
C MET A 9 -9.37 -1.71 -9.70
N MET A 10 -8.30 -1.13 -9.16
CA MET A 10 -7.17 -0.60 -9.95
C MET A 10 -6.48 -1.70 -10.76
N HIS A 11 -6.19 -2.83 -10.10
CA HIS A 11 -5.61 -4.00 -10.77
C HIS A 11 -6.55 -4.55 -11.87
N ALA A 12 -7.86 -4.60 -11.62
CA ALA A 12 -8.84 -5.04 -12.63
C ALA A 12 -8.93 -4.09 -13.85
N GLN A 13 -8.55 -2.83 -13.69
CA GLN A 13 -8.50 -1.83 -14.77
C GLN A 13 -7.14 -1.76 -15.47
N ALA A 14 -6.20 -2.68 -15.17
CA ALA A 14 -4.82 -2.67 -15.65
C ALA A 14 -4.06 -1.36 -15.34
N SER A 15 -4.49 -0.65 -14.29
CA SER A 15 -3.79 0.51 -13.74
C SER A 15 -3.14 0.06 -12.45
N ASP A 16 -1.83 -0.19 -12.49
CA ASP A 16 -1.10 -0.84 -11.38
C ASP A 16 0.09 0.00 -10.89
N PRO A 17 -0.15 1.24 -10.41
CA PRO A 17 0.90 2.03 -9.78
C PRO A 17 1.39 1.36 -8.50
N PRO A 18 2.59 1.69 -8.00
CA PRO A 18 3.05 1.17 -6.72
C PRO A 18 2.13 1.65 -5.59
N ILE A 19 1.47 0.72 -4.89
CA ILE A 19 0.52 1.05 -3.81
C ILE A 19 1.20 0.91 -2.44
N VAL A 20 1.16 1.98 -1.63
CA VAL A 20 1.60 1.97 -0.23
C VAL A 20 0.39 2.08 0.69
N PHE A 21 0.17 1.10 1.55
CA PHE A 21 -0.92 1.12 2.53
C PHE A 21 -0.49 1.81 3.84
N LEU A 22 -1.35 2.67 4.38
CA LEU A 22 -1.21 3.27 5.71
C LEU A 22 -2.36 2.80 6.62
N THR A 23 -2.11 1.91 7.57
CA THR A 23 -3.15 1.35 8.45
C THR A 23 -3.06 1.84 9.89
N ALA A 24 -4.21 2.04 10.54
CA ALA A 24 -4.29 2.13 12.01
C ALA A 24 -4.76 0.81 12.65
N SER A 25 -5.31 -0.13 11.85
CA SER A 25 -5.68 -1.46 12.31
C SER A 25 -4.49 -2.40 12.13
N GLY A 26 -3.88 -2.85 13.22
CA GLY A 26 -2.85 -3.90 13.23
C GLY A 26 -3.41 -5.30 12.91
N ARG A 27 -4.51 -5.40 12.15
CA ARG A 27 -5.11 -6.69 11.79
C ARG A 27 -4.21 -7.34 10.75
N ALA A 28 -3.54 -8.41 11.15
CA ALA A 28 -2.63 -9.17 10.27
C ALA A 28 -3.30 -9.60 8.94
N ASP A 29 -4.61 -9.78 8.94
CA ASP A 29 -5.39 -10.14 7.74
C ASP A 29 -5.45 -9.05 6.68
N ASP A 30 -5.49 -7.78 7.09
CA ASP A 30 -5.53 -6.64 6.16
C ASP A 30 -4.18 -6.48 5.45
N ALA A 31 -3.08 -6.66 6.20
CA ALA A 31 -1.74 -6.66 5.65
C ALA A 31 -1.55 -7.82 4.66
N ARG A 32 -1.96 -9.05 5.04
CA ARG A 32 -1.89 -10.21 4.13
C ARG A 32 -2.65 -9.99 2.84
N GLN A 33 -3.86 -9.42 2.89
CA GLN A 33 -4.65 -9.12 1.71
C GLN A 33 -4.01 -8.03 0.84
N ALA A 34 -3.45 -6.98 1.45
CA ALA A 34 -2.76 -5.92 0.71
C ALA A 34 -1.55 -6.46 -0.06
N TRP A 35 -0.72 -7.29 0.60
CA TRP A 35 0.42 -7.94 -0.05
C TRP A 35 -0.01 -8.88 -1.17
N ALA A 36 -1.03 -9.70 -0.94
CA ALA A 36 -1.55 -10.62 -1.96
C ALA A 36 -2.11 -9.88 -3.19
N GLY A 37 -2.59 -8.65 -3.01
CA GLY A 37 -3.06 -7.78 -4.09
C GLY A 37 -1.96 -6.96 -4.79
N GLY A 38 -0.67 -7.15 -4.45
CA GLY A 38 0.44 -6.43 -5.09
C GLY A 38 0.84 -5.10 -4.43
N ALA A 39 0.53 -4.89 -3.15
CA ALA A 39 1.01 -3.70 -2.46
C ALA A 39 2.54 -3.64 -2.44
N ALA A 40 3.10 -2.46 -2.69
CA ALA A 40 4.54 -2.22 -2.70
C ALA A 40 5.12 -1.97 -1.30
N ALA A 41 4.31 -1.42 -0.39
CA ALA A 41 4.67 -1.25 1.01
C ALA A 41 3.44 -1.17 1.92
N PHE A 42 3.66 -1.40 3.21
CA PHE A 42 2.64 -1.34 4.24
C PHE A 42 3.21 -0.68 5.50
N LEU A 43 2.60 0.41 5.96
CA LEU A 43 3.04 1.22 7.10
C LEU A 43 1.93 1.34 8.14
N HIS A 44 2.30 1.28 9.41
CA HIS A 44 1.39 1.45 10.53
C HIS A 44 1.31 2.91 10.95
N LYS A 45 0.14 3.37 11.38
CA LYS A 45 -0.10 4.72 11.89
C LYS A 45 0.15 4.80 13.41
N PRO A 46 0.66 5.91 13.94
CA PRO A 46 1.14 7.08 13.20
C PRO A 46 2.39 6.73 12.39
N VAL A 47 2.46 7.25 11.17
CA VAL A 47 3.62 7.06 10.30
C VAL A 47 4.55 8.23 10.49
N ASP A 48 5.85 7.95 10.58
CA ASP A 48 6.88 8.98 10.57
C ASP A 48 6.97 9.59 9.15
N PRO A 49 6.96 10.92 8.99
CA PRO A 49 7.04 11.56 7.68
C PRO A 49 8.29 11.20 6.87
N ASP A 50 9.46 11.10 7.52
CA ASP A 50 10.71 10.74 6.85
C ASP A 50 10.66 9.29 6.39
N GLN A 51 10.13 8.40 7.24
CA GLN A 51 9.88 7.01 6.84
C GLN A 51 8.94 6.92 5.64
N LEU A 52 7.88 7.73 5.59
CA LEU A 52 6.95 7.75 4.46
C LEU A 52 7.65 8.22 3.18
N LEU A 53 8.45 9.28 3.25
CA LEU A 53 9.20 9.81 2.12
C LEU A 53 10.22 8.78 1.58
N ASP A 54 10.94 8.11 2.47
CA ASP A 54 11.86 7.03 2.10
C ASP A 54 11.15 5.88 1.38
N GLN A 55 9.95 5.50 1.86
CA GLN A 55 9.16 4.47 1.20
C GLN A 55 8.66 4.91 -0.16
N ILE A 56 8.18 6.15 -0.30
CA ILE A 56 7.76 6.70 -1.60
C ILE A 56 8.93 6.67 -2.56
N ALA A 57 10.08 7.21 -2.18
CA ALA A 57 11.28 7.23 -3.01
C ALA A 57 11.69 5.81 -3.45
N ARG A 58 11.60 4.83 -2.54
CA ARG A 58 11.92 3.43 -2.84
C ARG A 58 10.96 2.80 -3.85
N VAL A 59 9.65 3.01 -3.72
CA VAL A 59 8.66 2.34 -4.58
C VAL A 59 8.50 3.00 -5.94
N THR A 60 8.89 4.27 -6.07
CA THR A 60 8.89 4.99 -7.36
C THR A 60 10.24 4.91 -8.08
N ALA A 61 11.29 4.37 -7.45
CA ALA A 61 12.60 4.22 -8.08
C ALA A 61 12.52 3.15 -9.19
N GLY A 62 12.26 3.60 -10.42
CA GLY A 62 12.17 2.74 -11.62
C GLY A 62 10.76 2.46 -12.13
N TYR A 63 9.74 3.14 -11.59
CA TYR A 63 8.41 3.24 -12.20
C TYR A 63 8.36 4.41 -13.19
#